data_AF-A0A4Q1C3N1-F1
#
_entry.id   AF-A0A4Q1C3N1-F1
#
_cell.length_a   1.000
_cell.length_b   1.000
_cell.length_c   1.000
_cell.angle_alpha   90.00
_cell.angle_beta   90.00
_cell.angle_gamma   90.00
#
_symmetry.space_group_name_H-M   'P 1'
#
loop_
_entity.id
_entity.type
_entity.pdbx_description
1 polymer ?
#
loop_
_entity_poly.entity_id
_entity_poly.type
_entity_poly.pdbx_seq_one_letter_code
_entity_poly.pdbx_strand_id
1 'polypeptide(L)' 'MKFVFLSGGLMGFLVGLVTSWALNHAPDRVFLDAAVGCLAGAVLFRWFWTIVLAGLRDTVVARQRAAVAAQAAASAAKAK' A
#
# COMPACT_ATOMS: atom_id res chain seq x y z
N MET A 1 -0.43 9.21 2.84
CA MET A 1 0.48 8.57 3.83
C MET A 1 -0.22 8.28 5.15
N LYS A 2 -0.83 9.27 5.84
CA LYS A 2 -1.45 9.10 7.18
C LYS A 2 -2.57 8.04 7.22
N PHE A 3 -3.52 8.08 6.27
CA PHE A 3 -4.66 7.14 6.25
C PHE A 3 -4.24 5.69 6.02
N VAL A 4 -3.21 5.46 5.19
CA VAL A 4 -2.66 4.12 4.87
C VAL A 4 -2.02 3.48 6.11
N PHE A 5 -1.39 4.30 6.95
CA PHE A 5 -0.82 3.85 8.22
C PHE A 5 -1.92 3.52 9.24
N LEU A 6 -2.95 4.38 9.36
CA LEU A 6 -4.09 4.09 10.24
C LEU A 6 -4.86 2.85 9.80
N SER A 7 -5.14 2.67 8.51
CA SER A 7 -5.87 1.50 8.00
C SER A 7 -5.06 0.22 8.18
N GLY A 8 -3.75 0.26 7.91
CA GLY A 8 -2.85 -0.88 8.11
C GLY A 8 -2.70 -1.28 9.58
N GLY A 9 -2.57 -0.29 10.47
CA GLY A 9 -2.51 -0.52 11.92
C GLY A 9 -3.82 -1.05 12.49
N LEU A 10 -4.97 -0.47 12.10
CA LEU A 10 -6.29 -0.95 12.51
C LEU A 10 -6.52 -2.40 12.06
N MET A 11 -6.16 -2.73 10.80
CA MET A 11 -6.31 -4.08 10.27
C MET A 11 -5.42 -5.07 11.01
N GLY A 12 -4.15 -4.71 11.26
CA GLY A 12 -3.21 -5.55 12.01
C GLY A 12 -3.62 -5.75 13.48
N PHE A 13 -4.19 -4.71 14.11
CA PHE A 13 -4.75 -4.79 15.46
C PHE A 13 -5.95 -5.74 15.52
N LEU A 14 -6.89 -5.63 14.58
CA LEU A 14 -8.06 -6.50 14.51
C LEU A 14 -7.66 -7.95 14.29
N VAL A 15 -6.70 -8.22 13.40
CA VAL A 15 -6.20 -9.58 13.16
C VAL A 15 -5.55 -10.14 14.43
N GLY A 16 -4.66 -9.39 15.09
CA GLY A 16 -4.04 -9.83 16.35
C GLY A 16 -5.07 -10.10 17.44
N LEU A 17 -6.03 -9.18 17.63
CA LEU A 17 -7.08 -9.31 18.64
C LEU A 17 -7.97 -10.54 18.38
N VAL A 18 -8.44 -10.73 17.15
CA VAL A 18 -9.29 -11.88 16.78
C VAL A 18 -8.52 -13.20 16.93
N THR A 19 -7.26 -13.23 16.50
CA THR A 19 -6.44 -14.45 16.54
C THR A 19 -6.14 -14.86 17.99
N SER A 20 -5.75 -13.91 18.85
CA SER A 20 -5.44 -14.23 20.24
C SER A 20 -6.70 -14.49 21.07
N TRP A 21 -7.85 -13.91 20.71
CA TRP A 21 -9.15 -14.26 21.29
C TRP A 21 -9.59 -15.68 20.91
N ALA A 22 -9.39 -16.09 19.65
CA ALA A 22 -9.65 -17.47 19.21
C ALA A 22 -8.76 -18.51 19.92
N LEU A 23 -7.56 -18.12 20.35
CA LEU A 23 -6.61 -18.97 21.07
C LEU A 23 -6.82 -18.99 22.60
N ASN A 24 -7.86 -18.31 23.12
CA ASN A 24 -8.20 -18.24 24.55
C ASN A 24 -7.03 -17.82 25.46
N HIS A 25 -6.16 -16.94 24.94
CA HIS A 25 -5.03 -16.40 25.69
C HIS A 25 -5.50 -15.50 26.82
N ALA A 26 -4.71 -15.45 27.91
CA ALA A 26 -4.91 -14.48 28.99
C ALA A 26 -5.00 -13.04 28.42
N PRO A 27 -5.89 -12.19 28.95
CA PRO A 27 -6.19 -10.87 28.37
C PRO A 27 -4.97 -9.96 28.24
N ASP A 28 -4.02 -10.00 29.17
CA ASP A 28 -2.74 -9.29 29.07
C ASP A 28 -1.94 -9.65 27.81
N ARG A 29 -1.98 -10.93 27.41
CA ARG A 29 -1.27 -11.43 26.23
C ARG A 29 -1.97 -11.03 24.94
N VAL A 30 -3.30 -10.99 24.94
CA VAL A 30 -4.12 -10.55 23.79
C VAL A 30 -3.84 -9.09 23.44
N PHE A 31 -3.74 -8.21 24.43
CA PHE A 31 -3.42 -6.80 24.19
C PHE A 31 -2.01 -6.62 23.61
N LEU A 32 -1.05 -7.41 24.09
CA LEU A 32 0.32 -7.37 23.58
C LEU A 32 0.38 -7.85 22.13
N ASP A 33 -0.27 -8.97 21.80
CA ASP A 33 -0.35 -9.50 20.44
C ASP A 33 -1.05 -8.53 19.49
N ALA A 34 -2.14 -7.90 19.94
CA ALA A 34 -2.87 -6.91 19.14
C ALA A 34 -2.03 -5.64 18.91
N ALA A 35 -1.25 -5.19 19.90
CA ALA A 35 -0.33 -4.06 19.75
C ALA A 35 0.82 -4.37 18.78
N VAL A 36 1.39 -5.58 18.86
CA VAL A 36 2.41 -6.06 17.91
C VAL A 36 1.83 -6.21 16.51
N GLY A 37 0.63 -6.76 16.40
CA GLY A 37 -0.13 -6.87 15.15
C GLY A 37 -0.41 -5.50 14.53
N CYS A 38 -0.75 -4.50 15.34
CA CYS A 38 -0.92 -3.11 14.89
C CYS A 38 0.36 -2.53 14.28
N LEU A 39 1.50 -2.67 14.97
CA LEU A 39 2.79 -2.18 14.47
C LEU A 39 3.21 -2.92 13.19
N ALA A 40 3.09 -4.25 13.19
CA ALA A 40 3.41 -5.08 12.03
C ALA A 40 2.54 -4.74 10.82
N GLY A 41 1.22 -4.63 11.02
CA GLY A 41 0.25 -4.24 10.00
C GLY A 41 0.55 -2.86 9.44
N ALA A 42 0.85 -1.88 10.28
CA ALA A 42 1.16 -0.52 9.85
C ALA A 42 2.46 -0.44 9.02
N VAL A 43 3.50 -1.18 9.41
CA VAL A 43 4.78 -1.24 8.67
C VAL A 43 4.62 -1.94 7.33
N LEU A 44 3.94 -3.10 7.30
CA LEU A 44 3.66 -3.85 6.08
C LEU A 44 2.84 -3.01 5.08
N PHE A 45 1.78 -2.37 5.55
CA PHE A 45 0.94 -1.53 4.68
C PHE A 45 1.70 -0.30 4.17
N ARG A 46 2.59 0.29 4.98
CA ARG A 46 3.48 1.37 4.53
C ARG A 46 4.45 0.91 3.45
N TRP A 47 5.04 -0.27 3.60
CA TRP A 47 5.97 -0.84 2.63
C TRP A 47 5.25 -1.22 1.33
N PHE A 48 4.13 -1.92 1.43
CA PHE A 48 3.26 -2.26 0.31
C PHE A 48 2.84 -1.03 -0.49
N TRP A 49 2.37 0.03 0.17
CA TRP A 49 1.94 1.25 -0.51
C TRP A 49 3.09 1.98 -1.22
N THR A 50 4.31 1.90 -0.67
CA THR A 50 5.50 2.45 -1.31
C THR A 50 5.81 1.74 -2.63
N ILE A 51 5.72 0.41 -2.64
CA ILE A 51 5.93 -0.41 -3.85
C ILE A 51 4.83 -0.17 -4.89
N VAL A 52 3.56 -0.17 -4.47
CA VAL A 52 2.42 0.07 -5.36
C VAL A 52 2.52 1.46 -6.01
N LEU A 53 2.85 2.49 -5.24
CA LEU A 53 3.06 3.84 -5.76
C LEU A 53 4.24 3.91 -6.72
N ALA A 54 5.33 3.18 -6.44
CA ALA A 54 6.48 3.12 -7.34
C ALA A 54 6.10 2.49 -8.68
N GLY A 55 5.41 1.34 -8.66
CA GLY A 55 4.96 0.66 -9.89
C GLY A 55 3.91 1.47 -10.67
N LEU A 56 2.97 2.12 -9.98
CA LEU A 56 1.97 2.96 -10.62
C LEU A 56 2.62 4.19 -11.29
N ARG A 57 3.58 4.82 -10.62
CA ARG A 57 4.36 5.93 -11.19
C ARG A 57 5.13 5.51 -12.43
N ASP A 58 5.79 4.36 -12.38
CA ASP A 58 6.55 3.83 -13.52
C ASP A 58 5.62 3.60 -14.73
N THR A 59 4.47 2.96 -14.49
CA THR A 59 3.45 2.71 -15.51
C THR A 59 2.90 4.00 -16.13
N VAL A 60 2.62 5.02 -15.29
CA VAL A 60 2.12 6.31 -15.77
C VAL A 60 3.18 7.01 -16.61
N VAL A 61 4.44 7.05 -16.16
CA VAL A 61 5.55 7.67 -16.91
C VAL A 61 5.78 6.95 -18.24
N ALA A 62 5.71 5.61 -18.26
CA ALA A 62 5.82 4.83 -19.48
C ALA A 62 4.70 5.18 -20.49
N ARG A 63 3.44 5.28 -20.02
CA ARG A 63 2.31 5.69 -20.86
C ARG A 63 2.43 7.14 -21.33
N GLN A 64 2.93 8.04 -20.49
CA GLN A 64 3.16 9.44 -20.85
C GLN A 64 4.23 9.57 -21.95
N ARG A 65 5.33 8.83 -21.83
CA ARG A 65 6.38 8.79 -22.87
C ARG A 65 5.83 8.25 -24.20
N ALA A 66 5.02 7.19 -24.16
CA ALA A 66 4.38 6.64 -25.36
C ALA A 66 3.40 7.64 -26.00
N ALA A 67 2.61 8.36 -25.20
CA ALA A 67 1.68 9.37 -25.69
C ALA A 67 2.42 10.59 -26.31
N VAL A 68 3.50 11.05 -25.69
CA VAL A 68 4.33 12.15 -26.23
C VAL A 68 5.01 11.73 -27.54
N ALA A 69 5.52 10.51 -27.64
CA ALA A 69 6.10 10.00 -28.89
C ALA A 69 5.06 9.90 -30.02
N ALA A 70 3.84 9.45 -29.70
CA ALA A 70 2.74 9.41 -30.65
C ALA A 70 2.30 10.81 -31.12
N GLN A 71 2.28 11.80 -30.22
CA GLN A 71 1.99 13.19 -30.58
C GLN A 71 3.08 13.81 -31.46
N ALA A 72 4.36 13.51 -31.20
CA ALA A 72 5.47 13.96 -32.02
C ALA A 72 5.44 13.34 -33.44
N ALA A 73 5.04 12.08 -33.56
CA ALA A 73 4.84 11.43 -34.85
C ALA A 73 3.64 12.03 -35.62
N ALA A 74 2.55 12.34 -34.91
CA ALA A 74 1.37 12.96 -35.50
C ALA A 74 1.61 14.41 -35.96
N SER A 75 2.40 15.20 -35.23
CA SER A 75 2.78 16.55 -35.64
C SER A 75 3.75 16.55 -36.83
N ALA A 76 4.68 15.60 -36.90
CA ALA A 76 5.56 15.41 -38.05
C ALA A 76 4.81 14.97 -39.32
N ALA A 77 3.78 14.13 -39.18
CA ALA A 77 2.94 13.70 -40.30
C ALA A 77 2.02 14.81 -40.83
N LYS A 78 1.62 15.77 -39.98
CA LYS A 78 0.76 16.91 -40.36
C LYS A 78 1.55 18.10 -40.94
N ALA A 79 2.87 18.11 -40.78
CA ALA A 79 3.77 19.14 -41.30
C ALA A 79 4.36 18.80 -42.70
N LYS A 80 3.99 17.65 -43.27
CA LYS A 80 4.34 17.20 -44.62
C LYS A 80 3.12 17.28 -45.52
#